data_AF-A0A9E4UAI0-F1
#
_entry.id   AF-A0A9E4UAI0-F1
#
_cell.length_a   1.000
_cell.length_b   1.000
_cell.length_c   1.000
_cell.angle_alpha   90.00
_cell.angle_beta   90.00
_cell.angle_gamma   90.00
#
_symmetry.space_group_name_H-M   'P 1'
#
loop_
_entity.id
_entity.type
_entity.pdbx_description
1 polymer ?
#
loop_
_entity_poly.entity_id
_entity_poly.type
_entity_poly.pdbx_seq_one_letter_code
_entity_poly.pdbx_strand_id
1 'polypeptide(L)'
;HAVAGLASALAGDGVSISAAGAHLLIGGTAGGGPISVAGFTMQWGVLLLASVIAVTSTLAFRARAVWLISTVGVAYLMQAAGTALLGLVLAWAAQAGPPILGRLGLSAFVVFWGIGPILLAGIWCLALWKPAGLVKGPAANINKTTGRVGI
;
A
#
# COMPACT_ATOMS: atom_id res chain seq x y z
N HIS A 1 16.72 -2.72 -5.28
CA HIS A 1 17.19 -2.77 -6.68
C HIS A 1 16.05 -2.85 -7.69
N ALA A 2 15.16 -3.84 -7.65
CA ALA A 2 14.11 -4.00 -8.66
C ALA A 2 13.14 -2.79 -8.78
N VAL A 3 12.71 -2.20 -7.65
CA VAL A 3 11.86 -0.99 -7.64
C VAL A 3 12.55 0.18 -8.35
N ALA A 4 13.84 0.40 -8.07
CA ALA A 4 14.61 1.48 -8.68
C ALA A 4 14.70 1.31 -10.22
N GLY A 5 14.93 0.08 -10.68
CA GLY A 5 14.96 -0.23 -12.11
C GLY A 5 13.63 0.06 -12.80
N LEU A 6 12.52 -0.41 -12.22
CA LEU A 6 11.18 -0.14 -12.76
C LEU A 6 10.83 1.35 -12.71
N ALA A 7 11.16 2.03 -11.60
CA ALA A 7 10.92 3.46 -11.45
C ALA A 7 11.73 4.29 -12.46
N SER A 8 12.99 3.94 -12.70
CA SER A 8 13.83 4.59 -13.70
C SER A 8 13.27 4.38 -15.10
N ALA A 9 12.80 3.17 -15.42
CA ALA A 9 12.14 2.89 -16.70
C ALA A 9 10.84 3.68 -16.89
N LEU A 10 10.06 3.86 -15.81
CA LEU A 10 8.82 4.65 -15.83
C LEU A 10 9.05 6.16 -15.89
N ALA A 11 10.16 6.66 -15.32
CA ALA A 11 10.48 8.09 -15.32
C ALA A 11 10.99 8.60 -16.67
N GLY A 12 11.52 7.70 -17.53
CA GLY A 12 12.03 8.05 -18.85
C GLY A 12 13.36 8.82 -18.81
N ASP A 13 13.72 9.43 -19.95
CA ASP A 13 15.01 10.10 -20.11
C ASP A 13 15.07 11.41 -19.31
N GLY A 14 16.06 11.53 -18.42
CA GLY A 14 16.34 12.74 -17.63
C GLY A 14 16.28 12.57 -16.10
N VAL A 15 15.75 11.45 -15.61
CA VAL A 15 15.73 11.11 -14.18
C VAL A 15 16.39 9.75 -13.98
N SER A 16 17.50 9.73 -13.24
CA SER A 16 18.16 8.52 -12.80
C SER A 16 17.65 8.12 -11.41
N ILE A 17 17.14 6.89 -11.27
CA ILE A 17 16.75 6.34 -9.98
C ILE A 17 17.60 5.10 -9.73
N SER A 18 18.42 5.14 -8.69
CA SER A 18 19.29 4.03 -8.30
C SER A 18 19.06 3.61 -6.86
N ALA A 19 19.43 2.38 -6.52
CA ALA A 19 19.34 1.87 -5.16
C ALA A 19 20.74 1.78 -4.54
N ALA A 20 20.92 2.39 -3.38
CA ALA A 20 22.12 2.31 -2.55
C ALA A 20 21.75 1.70 -1.20
N GLY A 21 21.87 0.38 -1.08
CA GLY A 21 21.42 -0.36 0.10
C GLY A 21 19.91 -0.20 0.33
N ALA A 22 19.54 0.32 1.51
CA ALA A 22 18.15 0.60 1.88
C ALA A 22 17.61 1.94 1.35
N HIS A 23 18.42 2.72 0.63
CA HIS A 23 18.06 4.04 0.12
C HIS A 23 17.83 4.01 -1.39
N LEU A 24 16.86 4.80 -1.83
CA LEU A 24 16.67 5.17 -3.23
C LEU A 24 17.33 6.53 -3.44
N LEU A 25 18.27 6.59 -4.37
CA LEU A 25 18.91 7.81 -4.81
C LEU A 25 18.22 8.28 -6.09
N ILE A 26 17.61 9.45 -6.03
CA ILE A 26 16.97 10.11 -7.17
C ILE A 26 17.90 11.23 -7.62
N GLY A 27 18.45 11.11 -8.83
CA GLY A 27 19.34 12.09 -9.46
C GLY A 27 18.78 12.60 -10.78
N GLY A 28 18.91 13.89 -11.05
CA GLY A 28 18.39 14.56 -12.27
C GLY A 28 19.10 15.89 -12.54
N THR A 29 19.11 16.30 -13.81
CA THR A 29 20.10 17.14 -14.53
C THR A 29 20.30 18.60 -14.13
N ALA A 30 20.03 19.03 -12.89
CA ALA A 30 20.22 20.44 -12.50
C ALA A 30 20.87 20.59 -11.11
N GLY A 31 22.20 20.43 -11.04
CA GLY A 31 23.10 21.01 -10.03
C GLY A 31 22.92 20.64 -8.55
N GLY A 32 21.82 20.00 -8.16
CA GLY A 32 21.53 19.54 -6.81
C GLY A 32 22.06 18.14 -6.56
N GLY A 33 22.62 17.90 -5.36
CA GLY A 33 23.02 16.57 -4.93
C GLY A 33 21.85 15.57 -4.93
N PRO A 34 22.12 14.26 -5.06
CA PRO A 34 21.08 13.24 -5.14
C PRO A 34 20.20 13.25 -3.89
N ILE A 35 18.88 13.16 -4.08
CA ILE A 35 17.93 13.06 -2.97
C ILE A 35 17.88 11.60 -2.54
N SER A 36 18.27 11.36 -1.27
CA SER A 36 18.19 10.05 -0.64
C SER A 36 16.84 9.89 0.04
N VAL A 37 16.04 8.95 -0.46
CA VAL A 37 14.79 8.54 0.17
C VAL A 37 14.99 7.17 0.78
N ALA A 38 14.77 7.03 2.08
CA ALA A 38 14.83 5.73 2.74
C ALA A 38 13.72 4.83 2.18
N GLY A 39 14.09 3.76 1.46
CA GLY A 39 13.13 2.80 0.91
C GLY A 39 12.43 1.98 1.99
N PHE A 40 13.04 1.87 3.18
CA PHE A 40 12.52 1.13 4.32
C PHE A 40 11.24 1.73 4.91
N THR A 41 11.08 3.06 4.89
CA THR A 41 9.86 3.71 5.41
C THR A 41 8.62 3.39 4.56
N MET A 42 8.80 3.09 3.28
CA MET A 42 7.70 2.73 2.36
C MET A 42 7.17 1.30 2.58
N GLN A 43 7.93 0.44 3.26
CA GLN A 43 7.59 -0.98 3.40
C GLN A 43 6.75 -1.29 4.63
N TRP A 44 6.83 -0.49 5.69
CA TRP A 44 6.12 -0.73 6.96
C TRP A 44 4.61 -0.85 6.79
N GLY A 45 4.01 0.03 5.98
CA GLY A 45 2.58 -0.01 5.71
C GLY A 45 2.14 -1.29 5.01
N VAL A 46 2.94 -1.77 4.05
CA VAL A 46 2.68 -3.00 3.29
C VAL A 46 2.88 -4.22 4.17
N LEU A 47 3.93 -4.24 5.02
CA LEU A 47 4.18 -5.30 5.99
C LEU A 47 3.03 -5.41 7.00
N LEU A 48 2.52 -4.28 7.48
CA LEU A 48 1.36 -4.25 8.38
C LEU A 48 0.12 -4.83 7.69
N LEU A 49 -0.18 -4.38 6.48
CA LEU A 49 -1.32 -4.89 5.70
C LEU A 49 -1.19 -6.39 5.41
N ALA A 50 -0.01 -6.85 5.00
CA ALA A 50 0.27 -8.27 4.77
C ALA A 50 0.10 -9.11 6.05
N SER A 51 0.57 -8.60 7.19
CA SER A 51 0.42 -9.26 8.49
C SER A 51 -1.05 -9.41 8.88
N VAL A 52 -1.86 -8.37 8.67
CA VAL A 52 -3.31 -8.41 8.90
C VAL A 52 -3.98 -9.45 8.01
N ILE A 53 -3.66 -9.48 6.71
CA ILE A 53 -4.21 -10.46 5.77
C ILE A 53 -3.83 -11.89 6.19
N ALA A 54 -2.57 -12.12 6.59
CA ALA A 54 -2.08 -13.43 7.00
C ALA A 54 -2.82 -13.97 8.23
N VAL A 55 -3.07 -13.10 9.22
CA VAL A 55 -3.74 -13.45 10.50
C VAL A 55 -5.27 -13.51 10.36
N THR A 56 -5.84 -13.08 9.24
CA THR A 56 -7.30 -13.12 9.00
C THR A 56 -7.80 -14.57 8.94
N SER A 57 -8.40 -15.06 10.03
CA SER A 57 -8.85 -16.46 10.18
C SER A 57 -10.12 -16.79 9.38
N THR A 58 -10.88 -15.78 8.95
CA THR A 58 -12.15 -15.95 8.23
C THR A 58 -11.98 -16.40 6.77
N LEU A 59 -10.75 -16.38 6.24
CA LEU A 59 -10.45 -16.73 4.85
C LEU A 59 -9.75 -18.10 4.73
N ALA A 60 -10.17 -18.89 3.75
CA ALA A 60 -9.44 -20.11 3.36
C ALA A 60 -7.99 -19.78 2.96
N PHE A 61 -7.07 -20.72 3.21
CA PHE A 61 -5.63 -20.51 2.98
C PHE A 61 -5.31 -20.05 1.55
N ARG A 62 -5.94 -20.67 0.53
CA ARG A 62 -5.75 -20.29 -0.88
C ARG A 62 -6.16 -18.84 -1.15
N ALA A 63 -7.30 -18.41 -0.61
CA ALA A 63 -7.76 -17.03 -0.75
C ALA A 63 -6.80 -16.05 -0.07
N ARG A 64 -6.30 -16.37 1.12
CA ARG A 64 -5.27 -15.58 1.81
C ARG A 64 -3.99 -15.44 0.98
N ALA A 65 -3.50 -16.54 0.41
CA ALA A 65 -2.31 -16.51 -0.43
C ALA A 65 -2.49 -15.61 -1.67
N VAL A 66 -3.64 -15.70 -2.35
CA VAL A 66 -3.96 -14.84 -3.50
C VAL A 66 -4.01 -13.37 -3.09
N TRP A 67 -4.63 -13.05 -1.95
CA TRP A 67 -4.68 -11.69 -1.43
C TRP A 67 -3.29 -11.16 -1.07
N LEU A 68 -2.47 -11.96 -0.39
CA LEU A 68 -1.09 -11.57 -0.06
C LEU A 68 -0.27 -11.28 -1.32
N ILE A 69 -0.29 -12.18 -2.31
CA ILE A 69 0.44 -12.00 -3.56
C ILE A 69 -0.06 -10.76 -4.31
N SER A 70 -1.38 -10.60 -4.41
CA SER A 70 -1.99 -9.45 -5.08
C SER A 70 -1.63 -8.13 -4.39
N THR A 71 -1.73 -8.07 -3.07
CA THR A 71 -1.41 -6.88 -2.28
C THR A 71 0.06 -6.52 -2.39
N VAL A 72 0.97 -7.50 -2.29
CA VAL A 72 2.41 -7.26 -2.45
C VAL A 72 2.73 -6.79 -3.87
N GLY A 73 2.14 -7.42 -4.89
CA GLY A 73 2.32 -7.04 -6.29
C GLY A 73 1.84 -5.62 -6.60
N VAL A 74 0.62 -5.27 -6.15
CA VAL A 74 0.07 -3.91 -6.31
C VAL A 74 0.91 -2.89 -5.56
N ALA A 75 1.31 -3.18 -4.31
CA ALA A 75 2.15 -2.28 -3.53
C ALA A 75 3.50 -2.04 -4.22
N TYR A 76 4.10 -3.08 -4.79
CA TYR A 76 5.35 -2.98 -5.54
C TYR A 76 5.22 -2.08 -6.78
N LEU A 77 4.17 -2.29 -7.60
CA LEU A 77 3.92 -1.47 -8.78
C LEU A 77 3.64 -0.01 -8.40
N MET A 78 2.84 0.20 -7.37
CA MET A 78 2.52 1.52 -6.85
C MET A 78 3.76 2.22 -6.31
N GLN A 79 4.66 1.48 -5.65
CA GLN A 79 5.93 2.01 -5.15
C GLN A 79 6.80 2.48 -6.31
N ALA A 80 6.98 1.67 -7.35
CA ALA A 80 7.75 2.05 -8.52
C ALA A 80 7.15 3.30 -9.21
N ALA A 81 5.84 3.30 -9.46
CA ALA A 81 5.15 4.43 -10.08
C ALA A 81 5.23 5.71 -9.23
N GLY A 82 5.01 5.60 -7.92
CA GLY A 82 5.12 6.73 -7.00
C GLY A 82 6.53 7.31 -6.96
N THR A 83 7.56 6.45 -6.94
CA THR A 83 8.95 6.92 -6.96
C THR A 83 9.34 7.56 -8.29
N ALA A 84 8.81 7.06 -9.42
CA ALA A 84 9.00 7.68 -10.73
C ALA A 84 8.34 9.06 -10.79
N LEU A 85 7.09 9.18 -10.35
CA LEU A 85 6.38 10.47 -10.27
C LEU A 85 7.08 11.46 -9.36
N LEU A 86 7.56 11.02 -8.19
CA LEU A 86 8.35 11.87 -7.29
C LEU A 86 9.63 12.35 -7.99
N GLY A 87 10.33 11.46 -8.68
CA GLY A 87 11.51 11.81 -9.47
C GLY A 87 11.23 12.85 -10.54
N LEU A 88 10.13 12.69 -11.29
CA LEU A 88 9.69 13.66 -12.29
C LEU A 88 9.35 15.03 -11.68
N VAL A 89 8.63 15.06 -10.56
CA VAL A 89 8.29 16.30 -9.84
C VAL A 89 9.55 17.02 -9.36
N LEU A 90 10.52 16.27 -8.81
CA LEU A 90 11.78 16.83 -8.33
C LEU A 90 12.65 17.34 -9.48
N ALA A 91 12.71 16.61 -10.60
CA ALA A 91 13.45 17.04 -11.78
C ALA A 91 12.85 18.31 -12.39
N TRP A 92 11.52 18.36 -12.51
CA TRP A 92 10.82 19.56 -12.99
C TRP A 92 11.00 20.75 -12.04
N ALA A 93 10.89 20.53 -10.73
CA ALA A 93 11.11 21.58 -9.72
C ALA A 93 12.55 22.09 -9.69
N ALA A 94 13.54 21.28 -10.09
CA ALA A 94 14.93 21.70 -10.19
C ALA A 94 15.22 22.51 -11.47
N GLN A 95 14.50 22.25 -12.57
CA GLN A 95 14.75 22.89 -13.86
C GLN A 95 13.92 24.17 -14.08
N ALA A 96 12.64 24.15 -13.74
CA ALA A 96 11.69 25.20 -14.15
C ALA A 96 10.66 25.57 -13.07
N GLY A 97 10.52 24.75 -12.03
CA GLY A 97 9.51 24.94 -11.00
C GLY A 97 10.00 25.73 -9.77
N PRO A 98 9.08 26.35 -8.99
CA PRO A 98 9.41 26.89 -7.69
C PRO A 98 9.81 25.76 -6.71
N PRO A 99 10.87 25.94 -5.89
CA PRO A 99 11.36 24.91 -4.96
C PRO A 99 10.32 24.35 -3.97
N ILE A 100 9.26 25.12 -3.69
CA ILE A 100 8.18 24.71 -2.80
C ILE A 100 7.39 23.51 -3.33
N LEU A 101 7.28 23.35 -4.66
CA LEU A 101 6.55 22.23 -5.25
C LEU A 101 7.29 20.90 -5.08
N GLY A 102 8.64 20.91 -5.12
CA GLY A 102 9.43 19.73 -4.78
C GLY A 102 9.25 19.30 -3.33
N ARG A 103 9.16 20.26 -2.40
CA ARG A 103 8.89 19.99 -0.97
C ARG A 103 7.48 19.46 -0.73
N LEU A 104 6.48 20.02 -1.42
CA LEU A 104 5.09 19.55 -1.36
C LEU A 104 4.95 18.15 -1.99
N GLY A 105 5.67 17.86 -3.08
CA GLY A 105 5.72 16.54 -3.68
C GLY A 105 6.31 15.50 -2.70
N LEU A 106 7.41 15.85 -2.03
CA LEU A 106 8.01 15.00 -0.99
C LEU A 106 7.07 14.77 0.20
N SER A 107 6.42 15.82 0.72
CA SER A 107 5.51 15.68 1.86
C SER A 107 4.28 14.85 1.50
N ALA A 108 3.67 15.10 0.34
CA ALA A 108 2.54 14.32 -0.16
C ALA A 108 2.91 12.85 -0.37
N PHE A 109 4.10 12.59 -0.92
CA PHE A 109 4.62 11.25 -1.11
C PHE A 109 4.80 10.51 0.24
N VAL A 110 5.40 11.17 1.24
CA VAL A 110 5.58 10.58 2.58
C VAL A 110 4.24 10.33 3.27
N VAL A 111 3.30 11.27 3.21
CA VAL A 111 1.96 11.14 3.79
C VAL A 111 1.20 9.99 3.13
N PHE A 112 1.25 9.90 1.80
CA PHE A 112 0.61 8.82 1.05
C PHE A 112 1.10 7.44 1.50
N TRP A 113 2.43 7.25 1.56
CA TRP A 113 3.02 5.97 1.95
C TRP A 113 2.92 5.65 3.43
N GLY A 114 2.90 6.67 4.30
CA GLY A 114 2.73 6.50 5.74
C GLY A 114 1.30 6.17 6.14
N ILE A 115 0.31 6.86 5.55
CA ILE A 115 -1.09 6.78 5.98
C ILE A 115 -1.90 5.80 5.13
N GLY A 116 -1.70 5.78 3.81
CA GLY A 116 -2.51 5.01 2.88
C GLY A 116 -2.64 3.52 3.25
N PRO A 117 -1.52 2.80 3.44
CA PRO A 117 -1.57 1.39 3.82
C PRO A 117 -2.23 1.12 5.18
N ILE A 118 -2.08 2.04 6.15
CA ILE A 118 -2.71 1.92 7.47
C ILE A 118 -4.24 2.00 7.34
N LEU A 119 -4.73 2.96 6.54
CA LEU A 119 -6.16 3.10 6.27
C LEU A 119 -6.72 1.87 5.55
N LEU A 120 -5.99 1.35 4.55
CA LEU A 120 -6.39 0.14 3.84
C LEU A 120 -6.45 -1.08 4.78
N ALA A 121 -5.49 -1.22 5.70
CA ALA A 121 -5.52 -2.26 6.72
C ALA A 121 -6.71 -2.11 7.66
N GLY A 122 -7.04 -0.88 8.07
CA GLY A 122 -8.23 -0.58 8.87
C GLY A 122 -9.53 -0.96 8.16
N ILE A 123 -9.67 -0.59 6.87
CA ILE A 123 -10.82 -0.94 6.03
C ILE A 123 -10.93 -2.47 5.90
N TRP A 124 -9.80 -3.15 5.68
CA TRP A 124 -9.75 -4.61 5.61
C TRP A 124 -10.26 -5.27 6.88
N CYS A 125 -9.79 -4.82 8.05
CA CYS A 125 -10.27 -5.27 9.35
C CYS A 125 -11.79 -5.04 9.49
N LEU A 126 -12.29 -3.84 9.16
CA LEU A 126 -13.73 -3.54 9.26
C LEU A 126 -14.60 -4.37 8.33
N ALA A 127 -14.10 -4.70 7.13
CA ALA A 127 -14.84 -5.49 6.16
C ALA A 127 -14.91 -6.98 6.54
N LEU A 128 -13.80 -7.55 7.02
CA LEU A 128 -13.65 -9.00 7.19
C LEU A 128 -13.70 -9.50 8.62
N TRP A 129 -13.56 -8.61 9.61
CA TRP A 129 -13.80 -8.95 11.03
C TRP A 129 -15.22 -8.65 11.48
N LYS A 130 -16.12 -8.17 10.62
CA LYS A 130 -17.55 -8.15 10.95
C LYS A 130 -17.97 -9.59 11.26
N PRO A 131 -18.35 -9.91 12.51
CA PRO A 131 -18.70 -11.28 12.87
C PRO A 131 -19.97 -11.65 12.12
N ALA A 132 -19.84 -12.58 11.17
CA ALA A 132 -20.97 -13.17 10.44
C ALA A 132 -22.01 -13.84 11.36
N GLY A 133 -21.73 -13.94 12.67
CA GLY A 133 -22.58 -14.55 13.69
C GLY A 133 -23.39 -13.59 14.58
N LEU A 134 -23.16 -12.27 14.59
CA LEU A 134 -23.95 -11.36 15.45
C LEU A 134 -25.33 -10.99 14.89
N VAL A 135 -25.61 -11.32 13.61
CA VAL A 135 -26.89 -11.01 12.95
C VAL A 135 -27.83 -12.23 12.89
N LYS A 136 -27.37 -13.43 13.26
CA LYS A 136 -28.26 -14.59 13.45
C LYS A 136 -28.55 -14.77 14.94
N GLY A 137 -29.41 -13.91 15.46
CA GLY A 137 -29.94 -14.04 16.81
C GLY A 137 -30.55 -15.44 17.03
N PRO A 138 -30.52 -15.99 18.26
CA PRO A 138 -31.09 -17.30 18.60
C PRO A 138 -32.61 -17.45 18.37
N ALA A 139 -33.31 -16.41 17.91
CA ALA A 139 -34.77 -16.36 17.86
C ALA A 139 -35.41 -17.11 16.67
N ALA A 140 -34.63 -17.60 15.68
CA ALA A 140 -35.21 -18.14 14.46
C ALA A 140 -35.69 -19.61 14.53
N ASN A 141 -35.53 -20.32 15.64
CA ASN A 141 -35.84 -21.76 15.71
C ASN A 141 -36.78 -22.22 16.85
N ILE A 142 -37.40 -21.31 17.61
CA ILE A 142 -38.28 -21.73 18.73
C ILE A 142 -39.71 -22.13 18.26
N ASN A 143 -40.12 -21.80 17.03
CA ASN A 143 -41.52 -21.99 16.60
C ASN A 143 -41.82 -23.25 15.77
N LYS A 144 -40.98 -24.29 15.77
CA LYS A 144 -41.27 -25.53 15.01
C LYS A 144 -41.63 -26.76 15.83
N THR A 145 -41.64 -26.68 17.17
CA THR A 145 -41.84 -27.86 18.02
C THR A 145 -43.22 -27.96 18.70
N THR A 146 -44.10 -26.97 18.57
CA THR A 146 -45.38 -26.95 19.32
C THR A 146 -46.60 -27.46 18.54
N GLY A 147 -46.43 -28.02 17.33
CA GLY A 147 -47.54 -28.40 16.44
C GLY A 147 -47.83 -29.89 16.26
N ARG A 148 -47.19 -30.78 17.04
CA ARG A 148 -47.47 -32.23 17.00
C ARG A 148 -47.62 -32.80 18.41
N VAL A 149 -48.74 -32.51 19.04
CA VAL A 149 -49.33 -33.41 20.03
C VAL A 149 -50.76 -33.66 19.57
N GLY A 150 -50.92 -34.68 18.73
CA GLY A 150 -52.21 -35.31 18.50
C GLY A 150 -52.42 -36.35 19.57
N ILE A 151 -53.46 -36.16 20.39
CA ILE A 151 -54.22 -37.21 21.08
C ILE A 151 -55.68 -36.86 20.85
#